data_AF-A0A7C3HPT7-F1
#
_entry.id   AF-A0A7C3HPT7-F1
#
_cell.length_a   1.000
_cell.length_b   1.000
_cell.length_c   1.000
_cell.angle_alpha   90.00
_cell.angle_beta   90.00
_cell.angle_gamma   90.00
#
_symmetry.space_group_name_H-M   'P 1'
#
loop_
_entity.id
_entity.type
_entity.pdbx_description
1 polymer ?
#
loop_
_entity_poly.entity_id
_entity_poly.type
_entity_poly.pdbx_seq_one_letter_code
_entity_poly.pdbx_strand_id
1 'polypeptide(L)'
;MTNLSPIRSYRRWLDDHRLLVWQVVIITAVLALSAGLALVSSLTLAAVIFAVPFLLAGVAFLQQRPSVGLILLIAGSLLFPLELIYEIGLTAIIVLGLTALWLFDMIVIKRKVTLLKSPAIPPLLAFLGVTVLAFLNGQIPWYPVDPAPMDGQVGAILILLVVVSAFMLAAHQIKDIVWLKWMVFLFLGLGTIFIAASLVPQLRNIAIRFLPPQISSGSMFWTWMITLAFSQAVFNKKLSNPVRAGLGLIVLTILYVALVPARAWISGWLPPLISLFVIMWIGLPRQAIYATLVGGAVLLTQVQ
;
A
#
# COMPACT_ATOMS: atom_id res chain seq x y z
N MET A 1 18.36 50.20 -31.77
CA MET A 1 19.39 49.14 -31.79
C MET A 1 19.47 48.55 -30.39
N THR A 2 18.72 47.47 -30.15
CA THR A 2 18.62 46.83 -28.83
C THR A 2 19.55 45.63 -28.78
N ASN A 3 20.65 45.76 -28.04
CA ASN A 3 21.62 44.70 -27.75
C ASN A 3 20.91 43.55 -27.04
N LEU A 4 20.67 42.45 -27.76
CA LEU A 4 20.18 41.21 -27.18
C LEU A 4 21.30 40.61 -26.31
N SER A 5 20.99 40.42 -25.02
CA SER A 5 21.96 39.99 -24.02
C SER A 5 22.57 38.60 -24.33
N PRO A 6 23.87 38.39 -24.08
CA PRO A 6 24.60 37.14 -24.40
C PRO A 6 24.01 35.88 -23.77
N ILE A 7 23.19 36.02 -22.72
CA ILE A 7 22.53 34.92 -22.00
C ILE A 7 21.56 34.14 -22.90
N ARG A 8 20.94 34.76 -23.92
CA ARG A 8 20.03 34.05 -24.84
C ARG A 8 20.76 33.09 -25.78
N SER A 9 22.03 33.33 -26.09
CA SER A 9 22.81 32.48 -27.00
C SER A 9 23.21 31.16 -26.33
N TYR A 10 23.62 31.22 -25.06
CA TYR A 10 24.05 30.05 -24.29
C TYR A 10 22.91 29.04 -24.06
N ARG A 11 21.70 29.53 -23.79
CA ARG A 11 20.53 28.65 -23.56
C ARG A 11 20.13 27.88 -24.82
N ARG A 12 20.15 28.53 -25.99
CA ARG A 12 19.89 27.86 -27.27
C ARG A 12 20.95 26.81 -27.58
N TRP A 13 22.23 27.13 -27.37
CA TRP A 13 23.31 26.18 -27.57
C TRP A 13 23.15 24.92 -26.69
N LEU A 14 22.77 25.11 -25.42
CA LEU A 14 22.48 24.02 -24.50
C LEU A 14 21.29 23.16 -24.94
N ASP A 15 20.24 23.78 -25.48
CA ASP A 15 19.08 23.05 -26.00
C ASP A 15 19.45 22.26 -27.27
N ASP A 16 20.25 22.84 -28.16
CA ASP A 16 20.72 22.19 -29.40
C ASP A 16 21.68 21.01 -29.12
N HIS A 17 22.47 21.09 -28.04
CA HIS A 17 23.46 20.06 -27.66
C HIS A 17 23.03 19.22 -26.47
N ARG A 18 21.77 19.32 -26.04
CA ARG A 18 21.26 18.69 -24.81
C ARG A 18 21.55 17.20 -24.77
N LEU A 19 21.34 16.48 -25.87
CA LEU A 19 21.62 15.04 -25.98
C LEU A 19 23.10 14.70 -25.76
N LEU A 20 24.01 15.49 -26.35
CA LEU A 20 25.45 15.27 -26.28
C LEU A 20 25.98 15.58 -24.87
N VAL A 21 25.47 16.64 -24.24
CA VAL A 21 25.77 16.97 -22.84
C VAL A 21 25.31 15.85 -21.90
N TRP A 22 24.10 15.31 -22.08
CA TRP A 22 23.63 14.18 -21.27
C TRP A 22 24.46 12.92 -21.49
N GLN A 23 24.88 12.62 -22.73
CA GLN A 23 25.77 11.49 -23.01
C GLN A 23 27.11 11.63 -22.27
N VAL A 24 27.76 12.80 -22.35
CA VAL A 24 29.04 13.04 -21.65
C VAL A 24 28.88 12.93 -20.14
N VAL A 25 27.80 13.49 -19.57
CA VAL A 25 27.51 13.38 -18.14
C VAL A 25 27.30 11.93 -17.71
N ILE A 26 26.53 11.14 -18.47
CA ILE A 26 26.28 9.72 -18.17
C ILE A 26 27.58 8.92 -18.27
N ILE A 27 28.36 9.09 -19.34
CA ILE A 27 29.63 8.39 -19.53
C ILE A 27 30.60 8.71 -18.38
N THR A 28 30.73 10.00 -18.03
CA THR A 28 31.62 10.44 -16.95
C THR A 28 31.16 9.90 -15.60
N ALA A 29 29.86 9.92 -15.32
CA ALA A 29 29.29 9.36 -14.10
C ALA A 29 29.53 7.85 -13.99
N VAL A 30 29.32 7.09 -15.07
CA VAL A 30 29.56 5.63 -15.12
C VAL A 30 31.04 5.31 -14.89
N LEU A 31 31.96 6.05 -15.53
CA LEU A 31 33.40 5.86 -15.34
C LEU A 31 33.84 6.19 -13.92
N ALA A 32 33.36 7.30 -13.35
CA ALA A 32 33.65 7.68 -11.97
C ALA A 32 33.09 6.66 -10.96
N LEU A 33 31.88 6.15 -11.20
CA LEU A 33 31.28 5.11 -10.37
C LEU A 33 32.09 3.81 -10.43
N SER A 34 32.54 3.42 -11.63
CA SER A 34 33.34 2.21 -11.86
C SER A 34 34.71 2.30 -11.19
N ALA A 35 35.38 3.47 -11.29
CA ALA A 35 36.64 3.73 -10.60
C ALA A 35 36.48 3.75 -9.07
N GLY A 36 35.40 4.36 -8.56
CA GLY A 36 35.07 4.35 -7.15
C GLY A 36 34.83 2.94 -6.61
N LEU A 37 34.12 2.09 -7.36
CA LEU A 37 33.89 0.69 -7.00
C LEU A 37 35.17 -0.14 -6.95
N ALA A 38 36.11 0.09 -7.86
CA ALA A 38 37.40 -0.61 -7.85
C ALA A 38 38.25 -0.30 -6.60
N LEU A 39 38.00 0.85 -5.95
CA LEU A 39 38.71 1.30 -4.76
C LEU A 39 38.06 0.84 -3.44
N VAL A 40 36.90 0.19 -3.51
CA VAL A 40 36.11 -0.20 -2.34
C VAL A 40 36.23 -1.71 -2.11
N SER A 41 36.89 -2.10 -1.02
CA SER A 41 37.07 -3.52 -0.65
C SER A 41 35.87 -4.14 0.07
N SER A 42 34.91 -3.33 0.53
CA SER A 42 33.72 -3.78 1.26
C SER A 42 32.55 -4.06 0.33
N LEU A 43 32.05 -5.30 0.33
CA LEU A 43 30.85 -5.72 -0.40
C LEU A 43 29.63 -4.84 -0.04
N THR A 44 29.53 -4.41 1.21
CA THR A 44 28.45 -3.53 1.69
C THR A 44 28.50 -2.17 1.01
N LEU A 45 29.70 -1.58 0.91
CA LEU A 45 29.85 -0.23 0.34
C LEU A 45 29.70 -0.28 -1.20
N ALA A 46 30.16 -1.35 -1.84
CA ALA A 46 29.85 -1.61 -3.26
C ALA A 46 28.34 -1.74 -3.49
N ALA A 47 27.63 -2.51 -2.67
CA ALA A 47 26.17 -2.66 -2.76
C ALA A 47 25.44 -1.32 -2.56
N VAL A 48 25.89 -0.47 -1.64
CA VAL A 48 25.34 0.88 -1.45
C VAL A 48 25.59 1.75 -2.68
N ILE A 49 26.81 1.77 -3.22
CA ILE A 49 27.13 2.53 -4.43
C ILE A 49 26.26 2.09 -5.61
N PHE A 50 26.02 0.78 -5.78
CA PHE A 50 25.12 0.28 -6.81
C PHE A 50 23.66 0.63 -6.53
N ALA A 51 23.21 0.52 -5.27
CA ALA A 51 21.82 0.78 -4.90
C ALA A 51 21.43 2.25 -5.08
N VAL A 52 22.35 3.20 -4.87
CA VAL A 52 22.05 4.64 -4.93
C VAL A 52 21.51 5.08 -6.30
N PRO A 53 22.16 4.80 -7.45
CA PRO A 53 21.60 5.11 -8.76
C PRO A 53 20.23 4.48 -9.02
N PHE A 54 20.01 3.23 -8.63
CA PHE A 54 18.72 2.57 -8.78
C PHE A 54 17.64 3.20 -7.88
N LEU A 55 18.01 3.60 -6.67
CA LEU A 55 17.12 4.28 -5.74
C LEU A 55 16.77 5.67 -6.27
N LEU A 56 17.73 6.44 -6.76
CA LEU A 56 17.51 7.75 -7.38
C LEU A 56 16.66 7.63 -8.64
N ALA A 57 16.95 6.67 -9.51
CA ALA A 57 16.15 6.39 -10.71
C ALA A 57 14.72 5.96 -10.33
N GLY A 58 14.58 5.10 -9.31
CA GLY A 58 13.29 4.67 -8.78
C GLY A 58 12.48 5.83 -8.22
N VAL A 59 13.11 6.71 -7.43
CA VAL A 59 12.49 7.93 -6.89
C VAL A 59 12.06 8.86 -8.03
N ALA A 60 12.93 9.13 -9.00
CA ALA A 60 12.61 9.97 -10.15
C ALA A 60 11.47 9.37 -11.00
N PHE A 61 11.46 8.05 -11.18
CA PHE A 61 10.39 7.34 -11.88
C PHE A 61 9.05 7.42 -11.12
N LEU A 62 9.07 7.18 -9.80
CA LEU A 62 7.90 7.31 -8.93
C LEU A 62 7.35 8.72 -8.90
N GLN A 63 8.22 9.73 -8.96
CA GLN A 63 7.80 11.12 -9.04
C GLN A 63 7.07 11.44 -10.35
N GLN A 64 7.49 10.83 -11.47
CA GLN A 64 6.82 10.97 -12.76
C GLN A 64 5.51 10.15 -12.83
N ARG A 65 5.45 9.00 -12.14
CA ARG A 65 4.31 8.07 -12.17
C ARG A 65 3.90 7.64 -10.75
N PRO A 66 3.37 8.56 -9.94
CA PRO A 66 3.09 8.29 -8.52
C PRO A 66 2.05 7.18 -8.30
N SER A 67 1.12 6.97 -9.23
CA SER A 67 0.14 5.87 -9.17
C SER A 67 0.81 4.48 -9.22
N VAL A 68 1.99 4.36 -9.86
CA VAL A 68 2.78 3.11 -9.84
C VAL A 68 3.30 2.83 -8.42
N GLY A 69 3.59 3.89 -7.64
CA GLY A 69 3.98 3.75 -6.24
C GLY A 69 2.93 3.02 -5.41
N LEU A 70 1.64 3.26 -5.65
CA LEU A 70 0.55 2.56 -4.96
C LEU A 70 0.40 1.09 -5.39
N ILE A 71 0.73 0.77 -6.65
CA ILE A 71 0.79 -0.63 -7.11
C ILE A 71 1.97 -1.34 -6.44
N LEU A 72 3.14 -0.70 -6.43
CA LEU A 72 4.33 -1.21 -5.76
C LEU A 72 4.15 -1.33 -4.25
N LEU A 73 3.32 -0.49 -3.63
CA LEU A 73 2.92 -0.64 -2.23
C LEU A 73 2.21 -1.98 -1.99
N ILE A 74 1.29 -2.38 -2.87
CA ILE A 74 0.57 -3.66 -2.76
C ILE A 74 1.53 -4.84 -2.96
N ALA A 75 2.30 -4.82 -4.06
CA ALA A 75 3.28 -5.88 -4.32
C ALA A 75 4.34 -5.96 -3.21
N GLY A 76 4.88 -4.81 -2.80
CA GLY A 76 5.92 -4.70 -1.79
C GLY A 76 5.45 -5.20 -0.43
N SER A 77 4.26 -4.78 0.01
CA SER A 77 3.69 -5.21 1.30
C SER A 77 3.36 -6.70 1.35
N LEU A 78 2.90 -7.29 0.24
CA LEU A 78 2.54 -8.72 0.18
C LEU A 78 3.74 -9.63 -0.09
N LEU A 79 4.80 -9.16 -0.74
CA LEU A 79 5.96 -9.99 -1.07
C LEU A 79 7.11 -9.83 -0.08
N PHE A 80 7.19 -8.69 0.60
CA PHE A 80 8.30 -8.34 1.50
C PHE A 80 7.77 -7.76 2.82
N PRO A 81 7.21 -8.58 3.72
CA PRO A 81 6.78 -8.12 5.03
C PRO A 81 8.00 -7.95 5.95
N LEU A 82 8.75 -6.89 5.67
CA LEU A 82 9.85 -6.46 6.53
C LEU A 82 9.27 -5.64 7.67
N GLU A 83 9.48 -6.11 8.90
CA GLU A 83 9.26 -5.32 10.11
C GLU A 83 10.55 -4.57 10.42
N LEU A 84 10.45 -3.25 10.54
CA LEU A 84 11.57 -2.38 10.87
C LEU A 84 11.38 -1.82 12.29
N ILE A 85 12.23 -0.86 12.66
CA ILE A 85 12.31 -0.26 14.00
C ILE A 85 10.90 0.21 14.44
N TYR A 86 10.55 -0.01 15.71
CA TYR A 86 9.24 0.33 16.30
C TYR A 86 8.04 -0.43 15.72
N GLU A 87 8.25 -1.65 15.22
CA GLU A 87 7.21 -2.50 14.62
C GLU A 87 6.54 -1.85 13.38
N ILE A 88 7.24 -0.89 12.76
CA ILE A 88 6.78 -0.21 11.56
C ILE A 88 7.10 -1.12 10.36
N GLY A 89 6.05 -1.67 9.74
CA GLY A 89 6.20 -2.49 8.55
C GLY A 89 6.66 -1.70 7.31
N LEU A 90 7.25 -2.40 6.34
CA LEU A 90 7.66 -1.85 5.04
C LEU A 90 6.55 -1.00 4.37
N THR A 91 5.30 -1.44 4.50
CA THR A 91 4.11 -0.73 4.01
C THR A 91 4.06 0.72 4.49
N ALA A 92 4.30 0.96 5.79
CA ALA A 92 4.28 2.29 6.37
C ALA A 92 5.42 3.15 5.83
N ILE A 93 6.62 2.58 5.65
CA ILE A 93 7.76 3.28 5.08
C ILE A 93 7.53 3.65 3.61
N ILE A 94 6.97 2.75 2.81
CA ILE A 94 6.61 3.06 1.42
C ILE A 94 5.55 4.17 1.40
N VAL A 95 4.52 4.10 2.24
CA VAL A 95 3.50 5.17 2.33
C VAL A 95 4.14 6.50 2.71
N LEU A 96 4.96 6.55 3.77
CA LEU A 96 5.62 7.78 4.21
C LEU A 96 6.57 8.33 3.14
N GLY A 97 7.32 7.45 2.47
CA GLY A 97 8.21 7.82 1.36
C GLY A 97 7.43 8.40 0.17
N LEU A 98 6.34 7.77 -0.25
CA LEU A 98 5.46 8.28 -1.30
C LEU A 98 4.83 9.62 -0.89
N THR A 99 4.44 9.78 0.37
CA THR A 99 3.92 11.04 0.91
C THR A 99 4.97 12.12 0.87
N ALA A 100 6.20 11.83 1.29
CA ALA A 100 7.31 12.76 1.24
C ALA A 100 7.62 13.21 -0.19
N LEU A 101 7.64 12.29 -1.16
CA LEU A 101 7.81 12.61 -2.58
C LEU A 101 6.68 13.48 -3.12
N TRP A 102 5.44 13.18 -2.74
CA TRP A 102 4.27 13.97 -3.13
C TRP A 102 4.31 15.39 -2.53
N LEU A 103 4.64 15.53 -1.24
CA LEU A 103 4.82 16.82 -0.59
C LEU A 103 5.99 17.60 -1.20
N PHE A 104 7.10 16.95 -1.48
CA PHE A 104 8.26 17.55 -2.14
C PHE A 104 7.90 18.10 -3.53
N ASP A 105 7.16 17.34 -4.34
CA ASP A 105 6.66 17.79 -5.63
C ASP A 105 5.76 19.04 -5.50
N MET A 106 4.86 19.08 -4.51
CA MET A 106 3.99 20.24 -4.30
C MET A 106 4.74 21.48 -3.79
N ILE A 107 5.65 21.31 -2.83
CA ILE A 107 6.33 22.41 -2.12
C ILE A 107 7.52 22.92 -2.91
N VAL A 108 8.39 22.04 -3.40
CA VAL A 108 9.68 22.42 -4.00
C VAL A 108 9.54 22.64 -5.51
N ILE A 109 8.88 21.72 -6.21
CA ILE A 109 8.77 21.75 -7.68
C ILE A 109 7.65 22.68 -8.13
N LYS A 110 6.42 22.41 -7.70
CA LYS A 110 5.23 23.17 -8.10
C LYS A 110 5.07 24.47 -7.33
N ARG A 111 5.70 24.58 -6.15
CA ARG A 111 5.61 25.73 -5.22
C ARG A 111 4.16 26.16 -4.95
N LYS A 112 3.25 25.19 -4.96
CA LYS A 112 1.82 25.43 -4.77
C LYS A 112 1.23 24.24 -4.02
N VAL A 113 0.83 24.48 -2.78
CA VAL A 113 0.13 23.48 -1.98
C VAL A 113 -1.34 23.47 -2.41
N THR A 114 -1.70 22.47 -3.22
CA THR A 114 -3.09 22.25 -3.63
C THR A 114 -3.62 20.99 -2.97
N LEU A 115 -4.45 21.16 -1.95
CA LEU A 115 -5.22 20.07 -1.38
C LEU A 115 -6.52 19.91 -2.16
N LEU A 116 -6.91 18.65 -2.43
CA LEU A 116 -8.20 18.33 -3.02
C LEU A 116 -9.32 18.88 -2.12
N LYS A 117 -10.31 19.55 -2.71
CA LYS A 117 -11.50 20.00 -1.98
C LYS A 117 -12.45 18.81 -1.81
N SER A 118 -12.31 18.07 -0.72
CA SER A 118 -13.20 16.97 -0.36
C SER A 118 -13.72 17.15 1.07
N PRO A 119 -15.03 16.91 1.32
CA PRO A 119 -15.60 17.01 2.67
C PRO A 119 -14.99 16.00 3.66
N ALA A 120 -14.32 14.95 3.18
CA ALA A 120 -13.65 13.97 4.02
C ALA A 120 -12.27 14.45 4.55
N ILE A 121 -11.65 15.45 3.92
CA ILE A 121 -10.29 15.89 4.30
C ILE A 121 -10.29 16.70 5.61
N PRO A 122 -11.17 17.69 5.84
CA PRO A 122 -11.22 18.41 7.12
C PRO A 122 -11.36 17.51 8.36
N PRO A 123 -12.32 16.55 8.44
CA PRO A 123 -12.41 15.69 9.62
C PRO A 123 -11.19 14.78 9.78
N LEU A 124 -10.55 14.35 8.68
CA LEU A 124 -9.32 13.56 8.74
C LEU A 124 -8.15 14.37 9.32
N LEU A 125 -7.99 15.63 8.92
CA LEU A 125 -6.97 16.53 9.45
C LEU A 125 -7.27 16.93 10.90
N ALA A 126 -8.53 17.15 11.24
CA ALA A 126 -8.95 17.41 12.62
C ALA A 126 -8.65 16.20 13.51
N PHE A 127 -8.94 14.99 13.04
CA PHE A 127 -8.60 13.75 13.74
C PHE A 127 -7.09 13.65 14.00
N LEU A 128 -6.25 13.89 12.98
CA LEU A 128 -4.80 13.92 13.15
C LEU A 128 -4.35 14.98 14.18
N GLY A 129 -4.93 16.18 14.13
CA GLY A 129 -4.66 17.24 15.11
C GLY A 129 -5.03 16.81 16.54
N VAL A 130 -6.22 16.21 16.72
CA VAL A 130 -6.68 15.68 18.02
C VAL A 130 -5.75 14.58 18.52
N THR A 131 -5.29 13.67 17.66
CA THR A 131 -4.31 12.64 18.03
C THR A 131 -3.01 13.23 18.57
N VAL A 132 -2.45 14.25 17.88
CA VAL A 132 -1.22 14.91 18.32
C VAL A 132 -1.44 15.62 19.65
N LEU A 133 -2.57 16.33 19.82
CA LEU A 133 -2.92 17.00 21.07
C LEU A 133 -3.10 16.00 22.22
N ALA A 134 -3.76 14.87 21.97
CA ALA A 134 -3.96 13.82 22.97
C ALA A 134 -2.63 13.21 23.40
N PHE A 135 -1.71 12.97 22.47
CA PHE A 135 -0.36 12.52 22.79
C PHE A 135 0.37 13.54 23.66
N LEU A 136 0.41 14.81 23.27
CA LEU A 136 1.09 15.87 24.04
C LEU A 136 0.50 16.01 25.45
N ASN A 137 -0.84 15.94 25.57
CA ASN A 137 -1.53 16.00 26.85
C ASN A 137 -1.21 14.77 27.73
N GLY A 138 -1.07 13.59 27.12
CA GLY A 138 -0.69 12.36 27.81
C GLY A 138 0.75 12.35 28.37
N GLN A 139 1.60 13.30 27.96
CA GLN A 139 2.96 13.47 28.49
C GLN A 139 3.04 14.41 29.70
N ILE A 140 1.94 15.07 30.09
CA ILE A 140 1.94 16.01 31.20
C ILE A 140 1.97 15.23 32.53
N PRO A 141 2.91 15.53 33.45
CA PRO A 141 3.11 14.76 34.69
C PRO A 141 2.01 14.93 35.74
N TRP A 142 0.95 15.70 35.45
CA TRP A 142 -0.17 15.95 36.37
C TRP A 142 -1.13 14.76 36.53
N TYR A 143 -0.99 13.71 35.72
CA TYR A 143 -1.87 12.53 35.77
C TYR A 143 -1.36 11.55 36.83
N PRO A 144 -2.25 10.95 37.65
CA PRO A 144 -1.87 10.00 38.70
C PRO A 144 -1.52 8.60 38.17
N VAL A 145 -1.31 8.46 36.85
CA VAL A 145 -1.01 7.19 36.18
C VAL A 145 0.26 7.38 35.39
N ASP A 146 1.17 6.42 35.49
CA ASP A 146 2.41 6.43 34.72
C ASP A 146 2.11 6.48 33.21
N PRO A 147 2.82 7.33 32.44
CA PRO A 147 2.63 7.37 31.00
C PRO A 147 3.04 6.02 30.39
N ALA A 148 2.32 5.64 29.33
CA ALA A 148 2.70 4.47 28.54
C ALA A 148 4.13 4.64 27.98
N PRO A 149 4.87 3.54 27.70
CA PRO A 149 6.20 3.62 27.12
C PRO A 149 6.23 4.52 25.86
N MET A 150 7.22 5.42 25.81
CA MET A 150 7.32 6.42 24.73
C MET A 150 7.32 5.78 23.34
N ASP A 151 8.00 4.66 23.18
CA ASP A 151 8.08 3.94 21.91
C ASP A 151 6.69 3.49 21.41
N GLY A 152 5.84 2.99 22.30
CA GLY A 152 4.48 2.58 21.98
C GLY A 152 3.59 3.78 21.61
N GLN A 153 3.77 4.91 22.28
CA GLN A 153 3.03 6.13 21.97
C GLN A 153 3.45 6.72 20.62
N VAL A 154 4.75 6.76 20.32
CA VAL A 154 5.27 7.20 19.02
C VAL A 154 4.80 6.26 17.91
N GLY A 155 4.84 4.94 18.12
CA GLY A 155 4.30 3.96 17.19
C GLY A 155 2.81 4.18 16.90
N ALA A 156 2.01 4.45 17.94
CA ALA A 156 0.58 4.72 17.81
C ALA A 156 0.27 6.01 17.02
N ILE A 157 1.02 7.09 17.21
CA ILE A 157 0.84 8.30 16.38
C ILE A 157 1.27 8.02 14.95
N LEU A 158 2.39 7.31 14.77
CA LEU A 158 2.93 7.09 13.45
C LEU A 158 2.01 6.22 12.60
N ILE A 159 1.38 5.19 13.16
CA ILE A 159 0.41 4.37 12.42
C ILE A 159 -0.81 5.20 11.99
N LEU A 160 -1.26 6.14 12.84
CA LEU A 160 -2.34 7.06 12.48
C LEU A 160 -1.91 8.06 11.39
N LEU A 161 -0.68 8.56 11.45
CA LEU A 161 -0.09 9.39 10.40
C LEU A 161 0.02 8.64 9.07
N VAL A 162 0.41 7.37 9.10
CA VAL A 162 0.47 6.49 7.92
C VAL A 162 -0.91 6.29 7.32
N VAL A 163 -1.96 6.07 8.13
CA VAL A 163 -3.33 5.94 7.64
C VAL A 163 -3.81 7.22 6.96
N VAL A 164 -3.61 8.38 7.59
CA VAL A 164 -3.95 9.70 7.01
C VAL A 164 -3.18 9.92 5.72
N SER A 165 -1.88 9.61 5.71
CA SER A 165 -0.99 9.70 4.55
C SER A 165 -1.46 8.82 3.40
N ALA A 166 -1.79 7.55 3.67
CA ALA A 166 -2.27 6.62 2.66
C ALA A 166 -3.60 7.10 2.04
N PHE A 167 -4.52 7.61 2.86
CA PHE A 167 -5.78 8.20 2.38
C PHE A 167 -5.51 9.41 1.48
N MET A 168 -4.68 10.35 1.92
CA MET A 168 -4.36 11.56 1.16
C MET A 168 -3.64 11.24 -0.15
N LEU A 169 -2.69 10.31 -0.13
CA LEU A 169 -2.02 9.80 -1.32
C LEU A 169 -3.01 9.17 -2.30
N ALA A 170 -3.86 8.24 -1.85
CA ALA A 170 -4.85 7.61 -2.70
C ALA A 170 -5.78 8.65 -3.34
N ALA A 171 -6.27 9.61 -2.56
CA ALA A 171 -7.16 10.67 -3.03
C ALA A 171 -6.53 11.59 -4.09
N HIS A 172 -5.23 11.86 -4.01
CA HIS A 172 -4.54 12.75 -4.96
C HIS A 172 -3.94 12.02 -6.17
N GLN A 173 -3.54 10.76 -5.99
CA GLN A 173 -2.78 9.99 -7.01
C GLN A 173 -3.65 9.06 -7.86
N ILE A 174 -4.82 8.63 -7.36
CA ILE A 174 -5.74 7.78 -8.13
C ILE A 174 -6.74 8.69 -8.87
N LYS A 175 -6.33 9.17 -10.06
CA LYS A 175 -7.18 10.00 -10.93
C LYS A 175 -8.00 9.19 -11.92
N ASP A 176 -7.46 8.06 -12.35
CA ASP A 176 -8.09 7.18 -13.34
C ASP A 176 -8.50 5.85 -12.73
N ILE A 177 -9.66 5.35 -13.14
CA ILE A 177 -10.20 4.06 -12.72
C ILE A 177 -9.27 2.88 -13.08
N VAL A 178 -8.39 3.06 -14.08
CA VAL A 178 -7.44 2.03 -14.52
C VAL A 178 -6.48 1.66 -13.39
N TRP A 179 -5.98 2.63 -12.62
CA TRP A 179 -5.07 2.36 -11.50
C TRP A 179 -5.76 1.58 -10.38
N LEU A 180 -7.01 1.95 -10.07
CA LEU A 180 -7.81 1.21 -9.10
C LEU A 180 -8.05 -0.24 -9.54
N LYS A 181 -8.33 -0.47 -10.83
CA LYS A 181 -8.45 -1.83 -11.39
C LYS A 181 -7.16 -2.62 -11.20
N TRP A 182 -6.01 -2.05 -11.57
CA TRP A 182 -4.71 -2.71 -11.39
C TRP A 182 -4.44 -3.06 -9.93
N MET A 183 -4.68 -2.12 -9.01
CA MET A 183 -4.52 -2.37 -7.57
C MET A 183 -5.39 -3.52 -7.07
N VAL A 184 -6.68 -3.54 -7.45
CA VAL A 184 -7.61 -4.62 -7.06
C VAL A 184 -7.20 -5.96 -7.65
N PHE A 185 -6.93 -6.03 -8.95
CA PHE A 185 -6.57 -7.30 -9.60
C PHE A 185 -5.19 -7.80 -9.20
N LEU A 186 -4.23 -6.91 -8.93
CA LEU A 186 -2.94 -7.30 -8.38
C LEU A 186 -3.09 -7.88 -6.98
N PHE A 187 -3.84 -7.21 -6.10
CA PHE A 187 -4.11 -7.70 -4.75
C PHE A 187 -4.81 -9.07 -4.78
N LEU A 188 -5.87 -9.21 -5.58
CA LEU A 188 -6.58 -10.48 -5.75
C LEU A 188 -5.70 -11.57 -6.36
N GLY A 189 -4.88 -11.25 -7.36
CA GLY A 189 -3.99 -12.20 -8.01
C GLY A 189 -2.93 -12.73 -7.05
N LEU A 190 -2.20 -11.83 -6.37
CA LEU A 190 -1.19 -12.20 -5.39
C LEU A 190 -1.79 -12.95 -4.20
N GLY A 191 -2.93 -12.48 -3.68
CA GLY A 191 -3.63 -13.14 -2.59
C GLY A 191 -4.16 -14.53 -2.97
N THR A 192 -4.61 -14.72 -4.21
CA THR A 192 -5.04 -16.03 -4.71
C THR A 192 -3.87 -17.00 -4.82
N ILE A 193 -2.72 -16.55 -5.34
CA ILE A 193 -1.49 -17.35 -5.40
C ILE A 193 -1.10 -17.78 -3.98
N PHE A 194 -1.15 -16.85 -3.03
CA PHE A 194 -0.87 -17.13 -1.62
C PHE A 194 -1.81 -18.22 -1.06
N ILE A 195 -3.12 -18.06 -1.21
CA ILE A 195 -4.12 -19.01 -0.69
C ILE A 195 -3.94 -20.38 -1.36
N ALA A 196 -3.79 -20.43 -2.68
CA ALA A 196 -3.57 -21.67 -3.41
C ALA A 196 -2.32 -22.41 -2.94
N ALA A 197 -1.21 -21.69 -2.74
CA ALA A 197 0.04 -22.28 -2.27
C ALA A 197 -0.05 -22.80 -0.82
N SER A 198 -0.87 -22.16 0.02
CA SER A 198 -1.13 -22.62 1.40
C SER A 198 -1.97 -23.89 1.50
N LEU A 199 -2.78 -24.19 0.48
CA LEU A 199 -3.64 -25.38 0.43
C LEU A 199 -2.91 -26.64 -0.05
N VAL A 200 -1.83 -26.49 -0.81
CA VAL A 200 -1.07 -27.62 -1.36
C VAL A 200 0.13 -27.92 -0.45
N PRO A 201 0.19 -29.07 0.25
CA PRO A 201 1.25 -29.35 1.22
C PRO A 201 2.68 -29.20 0.68
N GLN A 202 2.90 -29.59 -0.58
CA GLN A 202 4.20 -29.48 -1.25
C GLN A 202 4.60 -28.02 -1.53
N LEU A 203 3.63 -27.17 -1.86
CA LEU A 203 3.86 -25.74 -2.09
C LEU A 203 3.92 -24.95 -0.80
N ARG A 204 3.33 -25.45 0.29
CA ARG A 204 3.29 -24.76 1.58
C ARG A 204 4.69 -24.42 2.10
N ASN A 205 5.67 -25.32 1.95
CA ASN A 205 7.05 -25.06 2.38
C ASN A 205 7.72 -23.95 1.57
N ILE A 206 7.42 -23.91 0.26
CA ILE A 206 7.89 -22.85 -0.64
C ILE A 206 7.19 -21.54 -0.27
N ALA A 207 5.87 -21.59 -0.08
CA ALA A 207 5.05 -20.45 0.29
C ALA A 207 5.54 -19.82 1.59
N ILE A 208 5.75 -20.59 2.65
CA ILE A 208 6.23 -20.05 3.94
C ILE A 208 7.61 -19.38 3.81
N ARG A 209 8.47 -19.88 2.90
CA ARG A 209 9.80 -19.31 2.68
C ARG A 209 9.77 -17.99 1.93
N PHE A 210 8.82 -17.80 1.01
CA PHE A 210 8.73 -16.60 0.16
C PHE A 210 7.60 -15.64 0.55
N LEU A 211 6.61 -16.10 1.30
CA LEU A 211 5.42 -15.39 1.73
C LEU A 211 5.32 -15.55 3.26
N PRO A 212 5.92 -14.62 4.01
CA PRO A 212 6.02 -14.78 5.45
C PRO A 212 4.64 -14.90 6.13
N PRO A 213 4.52 -15.70 7.20
CA PRO A 213 3.25 -15.99 7.87
C PRO A 213 2.45 -14.76 8.31
N GLN A 214 3.13 -13.64 8.54
CA GLN A 214 2.56 -12.37 8.97
C GLN A 214 1.51 -11.82 7.98
N ILE A 215 1.64 -12.16 6.69
CA ILE A 215 0.65 -11.77 5.66
C ILE A 215 -0.66 -12.53 5.85
N SER A 216 -0.60 -13.83 6.20
CA SER A 216 -1.78 -14.66 6.46
C SER A 216 -2.43 -14.44 7.81
N SER A 217 -1.72 -13.89 8.79
CA SER A 217 -2.23 -13.72 10.15
C SER A 217 -3.05 -12.44 10.33
N GLY A 218 -3.15 -11.60 9.32
CA GLY A 218 -3.95 -10.38 9.36
C GLY A 218 -5.40 -10.63 8.97
N SER A 219 -6.34 -10.34 9.89
CA SER A 219 -7.79 -10.32 9.61
C SER A 219 -8.15 -9.43 8.41
N MET A 220 -7.40 -8.34 8.22
CA MET A 220 -7.58 -7.38 7.13
C MET A 220 -7.35 -8.01 5.75
N PHE A 221 -6.35 -8.89 5.61
CA PHE A 221 -6.06 -9.54 4.33
C PHE A 221 -7.27 -10.36 3.85
N TRP A 222 -7.76 -11.26 4.71
CA TRP A 222 -8.92 -12.10 4.41
C TRP A 222 -10.18 -11.27 4.15
N THR A 223 -10.37 -10.20 4.92
CA THR A 223 -11.51 -9.30 4.77
C THR A 223 -11.49 -8.64 3.42
N TRP A 224 -10.37 -8.03 3.03
CA TRP A 224 -10.23 -7.37 1.74
C TRP A 224 -10.31 -8.36 0.57
N MET A 225 -9.71 -9.55 0.70
CA MET A 225 -9.76 -10.58 -0.34
C MET A 225 -11.20 -11.00 -0.63
N ILE A 226 -11.97 -11.36 0.40
CA ILE A 226 -13.39 -11.72 0.26
C ILE A 226 -14.21 -10.55 -0.27
N THR A 227 -14.05 -9.36 0.32
CA THR A 227 -14.83 -8.16 -0.02
C THR A 227 -14.66 -7.82 -1.49
N LEU A 228 -13.42 -7.77 -1.97
CA LEU A 228 -13.10 -7.43 -3.35
C LEU A 228 -13.53 -8.56 -4.30
N ALA A 229 -13.18 -9.82 -4.00
CA ALA A 229 -13.52 -10.94 -4.88
C ALA A 229 -15.03 -11.10 -5.04
N PHE A 230 -15.78 -11.06 -3.95
CA PHE A 230 -17.24 -11.16 -3.97
C PHE A 230 -17.89 -9.98 -4.69
N SER A 231 -17.49 -8.75 -4.37
CA SER A 231 -18.04 -7.56 -5.03
C SER A 231 -17.81 -7.58 -6.54
N GLN A 232 -16.61 -7.99 -6.97
CA GLN A 232 -16.28 -8.12 -8.39
C GLN A 232 -17.06 -9.28 -9.05
N ALA A 233 -17.18 -10.44 -8.40
CA ALA A 233 -17.93 -11.58 -8.92
C ALA A 233 -19.41 -11.26 -9.12
N VAL A 234 -20.03 -10.57 -8.16
CA VAL A 234 -21.47 -10.33 -8.14
C VAL A 234 -21.85 -9.12 -8.99
N PHE A 235 -21.20 -7.98 -8.80
CA PHE A 235 -21.67 -6.70 -9.33
C PHE A 235 -20.95 -6.23 -10.60
N ASN A 236 -19.76 -6.76 -10.92
CA ASN A 236 -19.01 -6.29 -12.08
C ASN A 236 -19.49 -6.97 -13.37
N LYS A 237 -20.47 -6.34 -14.04
CA LYS A 237 -21.05 -6.79 -15.32
C LYS A 237 -20.07 -6.73 -16.51
N LYS A 238 -18.91 -6.07 -16.36
CA LYS A 238 -17.90 -5.98 -17.43
C LYS A 238 -16.97 -7.20 -17.46
N LEU A 239 -17.01 -8.06 -16.43
CA LEU A 239 -16.23 -9.29 -16.38
C LEU A 239 -16.99 -10.42 -17.06
N SER A 240 -16.25 -11.27 -17.78
CA SER A 240 -16.82 -12.49 -18.38
C SER A 240 -17.25 -13.47 -17.27
N ASN A 241 -18.25 -14.29 -17.58
CA ASN A 241 -18.77 -15.28 -16.64
C ASN A 241 -17.69 -16.22 -16.07
N PRO A 242 -16.68 -16.70 -16.84
CA PRO A 242 -15.61 -17.51 -16.28
C PRO A 242 -14.77 -16.78 -15.22
N VAL A 243 -14.45 -15.51 -15.43
CA VAL A 243 -13.69 -14.71 -14.45
C VAL A 243 -14.52 -14.50 -13.19
N ARG A 244 -15.83 -14.22 -13.35
CA ARG A 244 -16.75 -14.09 -12.21
C ARG A 244 -16.89 -15.39 -11.42
N ALA A 245 -16.98 -16.53 -12.12
CA ALA A 245 -17.00 -17.85 -11.50
C ALA A 245 -15.68 -18.15 -10.75
N GLY A 246 -14.53 -17.80 -11.35
CA GLY A 246 -13.23 -17.93 -10.69
C GLY A 246 -13.10 -17.08 -9.42
N LEU A 247 -13.60 -15.84 -9.43
CA LEU A 247 -13.69 -15.00 -8.24
C LEU A 247 -14.64 -15.58 -7.18
N GLY A 248 -15.77 -16.16 -7.61
CA GLY A 248 -16.67 -16.91 -6.71
C GLY A 248 -15.98 -18.11 -6.08
N LEU A 249 -15.20 -18.87 -6.84
CA LEU A 249 -14.40 -19.98 -6.33
C LEU A 249 -13.38 -19.50 -5.29
N ILE A 250 -12.70 -18.39 -5.53
CA ILE A 250 -11.77 -17.78 -4.55
C ILE A 250 -12.49 -17.47 -3.23
N VAL A 251 -13.70 -16.87 -3.28
CA VAL A 251 -14.51 -16.60 -2.07
C VAL A 251 -14.83 -17.90 -1.33
N LEU A 252 -15.28 -18.94 -2.04
CA LEU A 252 -15.59 -20.24 -1.43
C LEU A 252 -14.35 -20.89 -0.81
N THR A 253 -13.21 -20.82 -1.49
CA THR A 253 -11.92 -21.32 -0.99
C THR A 253 -11.51 -20.60 0.29
N ILE A 254 -11.64 -19.27 0.34
CA ILE A 254 -11.34 -18.49 1.54
C ILE A 254 -12.26 -18.91 2.69
N LEU A 255 -13.57 -18.98 2.46
CA LEU A 255 -14.54 -19.38 3.49
C LEU A 255 -14.25 -20.78 4.01
N TYR A 256 -13.88 -21.71 3.14
CA TYR A 256 -13.45 -23.06 3.55
C TYR A 256 -12.22 -23.00 4.46
N VAL A 257 -11.15 -22.30 4.06
CA VAL A 257 -9.93 -22.17 4.88
C VAL A 257 -10.22 -21.52 6.23
N ALA A 258 -11.05 -20.47 6.22
CA ALA A 258 -11.35 -19.66 7.39
C ALA A 258 -12.24 -20.40 8.40
N LEU A 259 -13.22 -21.20 7.93
CA LEU A 259 -14.22 -21.85 8.78
C LEU A 259 -13.89 -23.30 9.15
N VAL A 260 -13.03 -23.98 8.37
CA VAL A 260 -12.69 -25.39 8.59
C VAL A 260 -11.31 -25.52 9.24
N PRO A 261 -10.15 -25.33 8.55
CA PRO A 261 -8.84 -25.33 9.22
C PRO A 261 -8.65 -24.25 10.28
N ALA A 262 -9.16 -23.03 10.05
CA ALA A 262 -8.87 -21.86 10.89
C ALA A 262 -10.04 -21.45 11.80
N ARG A 263 -10.95 -22.38 12.14
CA ARG A 263 -12.16 -22.08 12.93
C ARG A 263 -11.88 -21.38 14.26
N ALA A 264 -10.78 -21.74 14.93
CA ALA A 264 -10.38 -21.15 16.21
C ALA A 264 -9.95 -19.67 16.09
N TRP A 265 -9.60 -19.20 14.90
CA TRP A 265 -9.13 -17.85 14.65
C TRP A 265 -10.30 -16.93 14.25
N ILE A 266 -11.09 -16.52 15.23
CA ILE A 266 -12.32 -15.72 15.05
C ILE A 266 -12.06 -14.44 14.27
N SER A 267 -10.98 -13.71 14.59
CA SER A 267 -10.63 -12.48 13.88
C SER A 267 -10.25 -12.73 12.41
N GLY A 268 -9.87 -13.95 12.03
CA GLY A 268 -9.60 -14.33 10.64
C GLY A 268 -10.85 -14.50 9.78
N TRP A 269 -11.94 -15.04 10.34
CA TRP A 269 -13.15 -15.40 9.58
C TRP A 269 -14.35 -14.48 9.81
N LEU A 270 -14.48 -13.86 10.99
CA LEU A 270 -15.66 -13.05 11.34
C LEU A 270 -15.73 -11.73 10.54
N PRO A 271 -14.67 -10.90 10.45
CA PRO A 271 -14.73 -9.66 9.67
C PRO A 271 -15.02 -9.86 8.17
N PRO A 272 -14.44 -10.87 7.46
CA PRO A 272 -14.84 -11.19 6.09
C PRO A 272 -16.32 -11.61 5.94
N LEU A 273 -16.87 -12.36 6.91
CA LEU A 273 -18.30 -12.71 6.88
C LEU A 273 -19.18 -11.48 7.06
N ILE A 274 -18.82 -10.59 7.99
CA ILE A 274 -19.53 -9.32 8.18
C ILE A 274 -19.47 -8.49 6.90
N SER A 275 -18.32 -8.43 6.22
CA SER A 275 -18.21 -7.67 4.98
C SER A 275 -19.09 -8.26 3.86
N LEU A 276 -19.12 -9.60 3.69
CA LEU A 276 -20.06 -10.27 2.78
C LEU A 276 -21.50 -9.92 3.09
N PHE A 277 -21.89 -10.01 4.36
CA PHE A 277 -23.23 -9.69 4.83
C PHE A 277 -23.62 -8.26 4.47
N VAL A 278 -22.77 -7.29 4.79
CA VAL A 278 -23.00 -5.86 4.48
C VAL A 278 -23.10 -5.64 2.97
N ILE A 279 -22.21 -6.23 2.17
CA ILE A 279 -22.24 -6.10 0.71
C ILE A 279 -23.53 -6.70 0.14
N MET A 280 -23.97 -7.86 0.63
CA MET A 280 -25.24 -8.47 0.22
C MET A 280 -26.43 -7.60 0.59
N TRP A 281 -26.47 -7.04 1.81
CA TRP A 281 -27.57 -6.17 2.24
C TRP A 281 -27.67 -4.89 1.41
N ILE A 282 -26.53 -4.29 1.07
CA ILE A 282 -26.48 -3.06 0.27
C ILE A 282 -26.80 -3.36 -1.20
N GLY A 283 -26.20 -4.40 -1.79
CA GLY A 283 -26.27 -4.64 -3.23
C GLY A 283 -27.36 -5.63 -3.68
N LEU A 284 -27.80 -6.54 -2.81
CA LEU A 284 -28.76 -7.61 -3.08
C LEU A 284 -29.74 -7.83 -1.91
N PRO A 285 -30.49 -6.82 -1.45
CA PRO A 285 -31.24 -6.86 -0.20
C PRO A 285 -32.22 -8.05 -0.10
N ARG A 286 -32.87 -8.42 -1.22
CA ARG A 286 -33.77 -9.58 -1.26
C ARG A 286 -33.05 -10.90 -0.98
N GLN A 287 -31.86 -11.09 -1.55
CA GLN A 287 -31.06 -12.30 -1.32
C GLN A 287 -30.44 -12.30 0.08
N ALA A 288 -30.10 -11.11 0.59
CA ALA A 288 -29.58 -10.94 1.94
C ALA A 288 -30.57 -11.39 3.02
N ILE A 289 -31.89 -11.18 2.83
CA ILE A 289 -32.92 -11.68 3.74
C ILE A 289 -32.85 -13.21 3.85
N TYR A 290 -32.83 -13.92 2.72
CA TYR A 290 -32.74 -15.38 2.73
C TYR A 290 -31.43 -15.86 3.38
N ALA A 291 -30.30 -15.23 3.04
CA ALA A 291 -29.01 -15.55 3.64
C ALA A 291 -29.01 -15.33 5.16
N THR A 292 -29.66 -14.26 5.65
CA THR A 292 -29.80 -13.95 7.07
C THR A 292 -30.67 -14.97 7.79
N LEU A 293 -31.79 -15.37 7.19
CA LEU A 293 -32.68 -16.39 7.76
C LEU A 293 -31.98 -17.74 7.87
N VAL A 294 -31.27 -18.16 6.83
CA VAL A 294 -30.50 -19.42 6.82
C VAL A 294 -29.36 -19.35 7.83
N GLY A 295 -28.58 -18.27 7.84
CA GLY A 295 -27.48 -18.08 8.78
C GLY A 295 -27.95 -18.05 10.24
N GLY A 296 -29.06 -17.36 10.52
CA GLY A 296 -29.69 -17.34 11.83
C GLY A 296 -30.17 -18.72 12.28
N ALA A 297 -30.82 -19.49 11.39
CA ALA A 297 -31.25 -20.85 11.70
C ALA A 297 -30.08 -21.78 12.03
N VAL A 298 -28.96 -21.71 11.28
CA VAL A 298 -27.75 -22.50 11.56
C VAL A 298 -27.09 -22.11 12.89
N LEU A 299 -27.07 -20.82 13.24
CA LEU A 299 -26.54 -20.40 14.54
C LEU A 299 -27.40 -20.91 15.69
N LEU A 300 -28.72 -20.89 15.56
CA LEU A 300 -29.63 -21.42 16.59
C LEU A 300 -29.45 -22.93 16.82
N THR A 301 -29.05 -23.71 15.82
CA THR A 301 -28.79 -25.15 15.97
C THR A 301 -27.41 -25.46 16.56
N GLN A 302 -26.46 -24.53 16.54
CA GLN A 302 -25.11 -24.71 17.12
C GLN A 302 -25.01 -24.29 18.59
N VAL A 303 -26.03 -23.58 19.12
CA VAL A 303 -26.07 -23.08 20.50
C VAL A 303 -26.70 -24.09 21.48
N GLN A 304 -27.10 -25.27 20.99
CA GLN A 304 -27.58 -26.41 21.79
C GLN A 304 -26.47 -27.44 21.99
#